data_AF-A0A815AIJ8-F1
#
_entry.id   AF-A0A815AIJ8-F1
#
_cell.length_a   1.000
_cell.length_b   1.000
_cell.length_c   1.000
_cell.angle_alpha   90.00
_cell.angle_beta   90.00
_cell.angle_gamma   90.00
#
_symmetry.space_group_name_H-M   'P 1'
#
loop_
_entity.id
_entity.type
_entity.pdbx_description
1 polymer ?
#
loop_
_entity_poly.entity_id
_entity_poly.type
_entity_poly.pdbx_seq_one_letter_code
_entity_poly.pdbx_strand_id
1 'polypeptide(L)'
;MDGYNLTRGKTYAFGHGVYSTPDVNVAEKYAVKFSHEGNQYIVVLQNRVNPEQLVKLSAAETGIGDYWISPSDKDIRPYGILIRKV
;
A
#
# COMPACT_ATOMS: atom_id res chain seq x y z
N MET A 1 -8.27 -4.37 17.24
CA MET A 1 -7.36 -4.71 16.12
C MET A 1 -6.95 -3.40 15.51
N ASP A 2 -5.69 -3.02 15.68
CA ASP A 2 -5.20 -1.74 15.17
C ASP A 2 -4.89 -1.91 13.67
N GLY A 3 -5.60 -1.16 12.83
CA GLY A 3 -5.44 -1.17 11.38
C GLY A 3 -4.35 -0.20 10.93
N TYR A 4 -4.54 0.43 9.77
CA TYR A 4 -3.68 1.52 9.33
C TYR A 4 -3.77 2.70 10.31
N ASN A 5 -2.65 3.40 10.51
CA ASN A 5 -2.60 4.58 11.37
C ASN A 5 -2.12 5.79 10.56
N LEU A 6 -3.06 6.68 10.23
CA LEU A 6 -2.80 7.89 9.45
C LEU A 6 -1.94 8.92 10.21
N THR A 7 -1.94 8.94 11.55
CA THR A 7 -1.13 9.90 12.30
C THR A 7 0.37 9.63 12.21
N ARG A 8 0.75 8.44 11.72
CA ARG A 8 2.14 8.06 11.45
C ARG A 8 2.58 8.30 10.00
N GLY A 9 1.70 8.79 9.14
CA GLY A 9 2.04 9.17 7.77
C GLY A 9 2.98 10.37 7.76
N LYS A 10 4.16 10.23 7.15
CA LYS A 10 5.18 11.30 7.12
C LYS A 10 5.14 12.17 5.87
N THR A 11 4.62 11.65 4.76
CA THR A 11 4.59 12.33 3.46
C THR A 11 3.34 11.94 2.67
N TYR A 12 2.62 12.96 2.17
CA TYR A 12 1.39 12.82 1.39
C TYR A 12 1.58 13.53 0.04
N ALA A 13 2.21 12.84 -0.92
CA ALA A 13 2.64 13.45 -2.19
C ALA A 13 1.46 13.86 -3.11
N PHE A 14 0.34 13.13 -3.03
CA PHE A 14 -0.80 13.30 -3.95
C PHE A 14 -2.14 13.47 -3.21
N GLY A 15 -2.09 13.70 -1.89
CA GLY A 15 -3.27 13.80 -1.03
C GLY A 15 -3.12 13.03 0.28
N HIS A 16 -3.88 13.44 1.29
CA HIS A 16 -3.89 12.81 2.61
C HIS A 16 -4.68 11.49 2.58
N GLY A 17 -4.06 10.40 3.03
CA GLY A 17 -4.71 9.10 3.13
C GLY A 17 -3.74 7.92 3.08
N VAL A 18 -4.28 6.70 3.16
CA VAL A 18 -3.50 5.47 3.03
C VAL A 18 -3.34 5.15 1.55
N TYR A 19 -2.09 4.95 1.12
CA TYR A 19 -1.74 4.64 -0.25
C TYR A 19 -1.77 3.14 -0.48
N SER A 20 -2.37 2.73 -1.59
CA SER A 20 -2.41 1.37 -2.10
C SER A 20 -2.34 1.39 -3.62
N THR A 21 -2.24 0.23 -4.25
CA THR A 21 -2.19 0.10 -5.70
C THR A 21 -2.79 -1.24 -6.12
N PRO A 22 -3.48 -1.32 -7.28
CA PRO A 22 -3.92 -2.59 -7.82
C PRO A 22 -2.78 -3.41 -8.46
N ASP A 23 -1.62 -2.81 -8.72
CA ASP A 23 -0.47 -3.48 -9.35
C ASP A 23 0.57 -3.93 -8.29
N VAL A 24 0.77 -5.24 -8.20
CA VAL A 24 1.75 -5.83 -7.26
C VAL A 24 3.18 -5.36 -7.53
N ASN A 25 3.54 -5.06 -8.78
CA ASN A 25 4.89 -4.59 -9.13
C ASN A 25 5.14 -3.16 -8.62
N VAL A 26 4.09 -2.35 -8.55
CA VAL A 26 4.16 -1.02 -7.94
C VAL A 26 4.25 -1.15 -6.42
N ALA A 27 3.43 -2.03 -5.80
CA ALA A 27 3.48 -2.28 -4.36
C ALA A 27 4.84 -2.79 -3.90
N GLU A 28 5.48 -3.65 -4.71
CA GLU A 28 6.81 -4.19 -4.44
C GLU A 28 7.88 -3.11 -4.24
N LYS A 29 7.79 -1.98 -4.97
CA LYS A 29 8.74 -0.85 -4.84
C LYS A 29 8.76 -0.27 -3.42
N TYR A 30 7.68 -0.48 -2.66
CA TYR A 30 7.49 -0.02 -1.29
C TYR A 30 7.48 -1.16 -0.26
N ALA A 31 7.79 -2.39 -0.68
CA ALA A 31 7.73 -3.56 0.18
C ALA A 31 8.77 -3.52 1.30
N VAL A 32 8.38 -4.06 2.46
CA VAL A 32 9.33 -4.28 3.57
C VAL A 32 10.20 -5.48 3.20
N LYS A 33 11.52 -5.32 3.31
CA LYS A 33 12.51 -6.37 3.10
C LYS A 33 12.96 -6.94 4.44
N PHE A 34 13.10 -8.26 4.52
CA PHE A 34 13.63 -8.93 5.70
C PHE A 34 14.42 -10.19 5.32
N SER A 35 15.35 -10.58 6.19
CA SER A 35 16.14 -11.80 6.02
C SER A 35 15.66 -12.89 6.98
N HIS A 36 15.55 -14.11 6.48
CA HIS A 36 15.18 -15.28 7.28
C HIS A 36 15.91 -16.52 6.75
N GLU A 37 16.59 -17.25 7.63
CA GLU A 37 17.33 -18.49 7.28
C GLU A 37 18.27 -18.33 6.07
N GLY A 38 19.01 -17.22 6.00
CA GLY A 38 19.95 -16.93 4.91
C GLY A 38 19.31 -16.51 3.59
N ASN A 39 17.97 -16.43 3.52
CA ASN A 39 17.22 -15.99 2.35
C ASN A 39 16.66 -14.58 2.55
N GLN A 40 16.51 -13.84 1.45
CA GLN A 40 15.87 -12.52 1.45
C GLN A 40 14.42 -12.65 1.03
N TYR A 41 13.56 -11.90 1.70
CA TYR A 41 12.12 -11.87 1.44
C TYR A 41 11.61 -10.45 1.38
N ILE A 42 10.55 -10.26 0.62
CA ILE A 42 9.75 -9.04 0.61
C ILE A 42 8.34 -9.36 1.13
N VAL A 43 7.72 -8.37 1.77
CA VAL A 43 6.33 -8.42 2.24
C VAL A 43 5.53 -7.25 1.68
N VAL A 44 4.36 -7.56 1.14
CA VAL A 44 3.31 -6.58 0.82
C VAL A 44 1.99 -7.00 1.46
N LEU A 45 1.14 -6.02 1.79
CA LEU A 45 -0.17 -6.24 2.39
C LEU A 45 -1.26 -6.24 1.32
N GLN A 46 -2.17 -7.20 1.41
CA GLN A 46 -3.39 -7.22 0.61
C GLN A 46 -4.53 -6.53 1.36
N ASN A 47 -5.20 -5.61 0.68
CA ASN A 47 -6.17 -4.70 1.26
C ASN A 47 -7.53 -4.80 0.59
N ARG A 48 -8.59 -4.76 1.40
CA ARG A 48 -9.93 -4.42 0.94
C ARG A 48 -10.09 -2.92 1.10
N VAL A 49 -10.52 -2.25 0.04
CA VAL A 49 -10.75 -0.79 0.01
C VAL A 49 -12.24 -0.51 -0.17
N ASN A 50 -12.72 0.56 0.42
CA ASN A 50 -14.06 1.11 0.16
C ASN A 50 -14.03 1.89 -1.17
N PRO A 51 -14.70 1.42 -2.23
CA PRO A 51 -14.63 2.06 -3.54
C PRO A 51 -15.33 3.41 -3.61
N GLU A 52 -16.27 3.72 -2.70
CA GLU A 52 -17.07 4.96 -2.73
C GLU A 52 -16.24 6.22 -2.42
N GLN A 53 -15.23 6.09 -1.54
CA GLN A 53 -14.39 7.20 -1.08
C GLN A 53 -12.96 7.13 -1.65
N LEU A 54 -12.72 6.20 -2.57
CA LEU A 54 -11.39 5.91 -3.12
C LEU A 54 -10.97 6.95 -4.15
N VAL A 55 -9.86 7.64 -3.90
CA VAL A 55 -9.25 8.54 -4.88
C VAL A 55 -8.28 7.72 -5.73
N LYS A 56 -8.49 7.72 -7.05
CA LYS A 56 -7.65 6.99 -8.01
C LYS A 56 -6.78 7.97 -8.78
N LEU A 57 -5.49 7.67 -8.83
CA LEU A 57 -4.48 8.41 -9.57
C LEU A 57 -3.87 7.48 -10.60
N SER A 58 -3.75 7.97 -11.81
CA SER A 58 -3.16 7.22 -12.91
C SER A 58 -1.63 7.22 -12.85
N ALA A 59 -1.01 6.24 -13.52
CA ALA A 59 0.43 6.21 -13.72
C ALA A 59 1.00 7.48 -14.35
N ALA A 60 0.22 8.19 -15.17
CA ALA A 60 0.63 9.47 -15.76
C ALA A 60 0.74 10.59 -14.72
N GLU A 61 -0.12 10.59 -13.70
CA GLU A 61 -0.10 11.57 -12.61
C GLU A 61 1.00 11.26 -11.59
N THR A 62 1.24 9.97 -11.31
CA THR A 62 2.22 9.55 -10.31
C THR A 62 3.64 9.40 -10.86
N GLY A 63 3.78 9.22 -12.18
CA GLY A 63 5.03 8.87 -12.86
C GLY A 63 5.55 7.46 -12.57
N ILE A 64 4.83 6.65 -11.80
CA ILE A 64 5.30 5.33 -11.31
C ILE A 64 4.31 4.21 -11.63
N GLY A 65 3.01 4.45 -11.45
CA GLY A 65 1.95 3.44 -11.56
C GLY A 65 0.63 3.91 -10.96
N ASP A 66 -0.44 3.15 -11.10
CA ASP A 66 -1.76 3.55 -10.59
C ASP A 66 -1.80 3.49 -9.06
N TYR A 67 -2.17 4.61 -8.43
CA TYR A 67 -2.24 4.73 -6.96
C TYR A 67 -3.69 4.92 -6.53
N TRP A 68 -4.05 4.27 -5.44
CA TRP A 68 -5.36 4.38 -4.80
C TRP A 68 -5.16 4.92 -3.39
N ILE A 69 -5.78 6.06 -3.10
CA ILE A 69 -5.72 6.71 -1.79
C ILE A 69 -7.05 6.50 -1.08
N SER A 70 -6.99 5.86 0.08
CA SER A 70 -8.11 5.77 1.03
C SER A 70 -8.00 6.92 2.04
N PRO A 71 -8.88 7.94 2.00
CA PRO A 71 -8.73 9.15 2.82
C PRO A 71 -8.78 8.89 4.33
N SER A 72 -9.54 7.87 4.73
CA SER A 72 -9.67 7.41 6.11
C SER A 72 -9.03 6.03 6.31
N ASP A 73 -8.50 5.78 7.50
CA ASP A 73 -8.03 4.46 7.92
C ASP A 73 -9.18 3.44 8.07
N LYS A 74 -10.42 3.91 8.11
CA LYS A 74 -11.64 3.07 8.11
C LYS A 74 -12.00 2.54 6.73
N ASP A 75 -11.55 3.20 5.67
CA ASP A 75 -11.85 2.86 4.28
C ASP A 75 -10.92 1.80 3.70
N ILE A 76 -9.92 1.37 4.46
CA ILE A 76 -8.96 0.35 4.03
C ILE A 76 -8.70 -0.64 5.15
N ARG A 77 -8.74 -1.94 4.82
CA ARG A 77 -8.50 -3.02 5.80
C ARG A 77 -7.56 -4.06 5.22
N PRO A 78 -6.41 -4.33 5.87
CA PRO A 78 -5.57 -5.44 5.49
C PRO A 78 -6.31 -6.75 5.79
N TYR A 79 -6.19 -7.71 4.88
CA TYR A 79 -6.78 -9.04 5.04
C TYR A 79 -5.81 -10.18 4.71
N GLY A 80 -4.69 -9.88 4.05
CA GLY A 80 -3.72 -10.87 3.62
C GLY A 80 -2.31 -10.31 3.63
N ILE A 81 -1.34 -11.21 3.75
CA ILE A 81 0.09 -10.92 3.66
C ILE A 81 0.62 -11.72 2.49
N LEU A 82 1.30 -11.06 1.56
CA LEU A 82 2.01 -11.70 0.47
C LEU A 82 3.51 -11.67 0.79
N ILE A 83 4.11 -12.85 0.91
CA ILE A 83 5.55 -13.02 1.15
C ILE A 83 6.16 -13.63 -0.10
N ARG A 84 7.20 -13.00 -0.64
CA ARG A 84 7.94 -13.52 -1.79
C ARG A 84 9.42 -13.58 -1.47
N LYS A 85 10.05 -14.71 -1.79
CA LYS A 85 11.51 -14.85 -1.76
C LYS A 85 12.13 -14.07 -2.92
N VAL A 86 13.22 -13.35 -2.66
CA VAL A 86 13.99 -12.58 -3.64
C VAL A 86 15.18 -13.41 -4.13
#